data_AF-A0A7C5T908-F1
#
_entry.id   AF-A0A7C5T908-F1
#
_cell.length_a   1.000
_cell.length_b   1.000
_cell.length_c   1.000
_cell.angle_alpha   90.00
_cell.angle_beta   90.00
_cell.angle_gamma   90.00
#
_symmetry.space_group_name_H-M   'P 1'
#
loop_
_entity.id
_entity.type
_entity.pdbx_description
1 polymer ?
#
loop_
_entity_poly.entity_id
_entity_poly.type
_entity_poly.pdbx_seq_one_letter_code
_entity_poly.pdbx_strand_id
1 'polypeptide(L)'
;MAVINPADKARFGENSAPNIHANAKKAAKEAGLTLEITPNEAAVGDLRLRYVDGAVETPAGRHPAEPWQWEALKTLLLNYVANFKKPPNPEALRALLFAAGLTHPQTP
;
A
#
# COMPACT_ATOMS: atom_id res chain seq x y z
N MET A 1 1.24 38.12 -14.31
CA MET A 1 1.07 36.86 -15.07
C MET A 1 2.28 35.98 -14.78
N ALA A 2 2.13 34.96 -13.93
CA ALA A 2 3.24 34.10 -13.54
C ALA A 2 3.56 33.13 -14.69
N VAL A 3 4.74 33.31 -15.26
CA VAL A 3 5.33 32.44 -16.29
C VAL A 3 5.65 31.11 -15.63
N ILE A 4 4.87 30.07 -15.95
CA ILE A 4 5.15 28.70 -15.54
C ILE A 4 6.45 28.29 -16.25
N ASN A 5 7.52 28.13 -15.48
CA ASN A 5 8.83 27.75 -15.99
C ASN A 5 8.76 26.30 -16.52
N PRO A 6 9.12 26.01 -17.79
CA PRO A 6 9.05 24.66 -18.34
C PRO A 6 9.96 23.64 -17.63
N ALA A 7 10.98 24.10 -16.89
CA ALA A 7 11.80 23.25 -16.02
C ALA A 7 11.05 22.74 -14.76
N ASP A 8 9.94 23.37 -14.39
CA ASP A 8 9.15 23.01 -13.20
C ASP A 8 8.25 21.79 -13.46
N LYS A 9 7.86 21.53 -14.72
CA LYS A 9 7.07 20.34 -15.10
C LYS A 9 7.82 19.02 -14.88
N ALA A 10 9.15 19.02 -14.88
CA ALA A 10 9.95 17.82 -14.62
C ALA A 10 9.91 17.39 -13.14
N ARG A 11 9.58 18.31 -12.22
CA ARG A 11 9.52 18.04 -10.77
C ARG A 11 8.22 17.35 -10.34
N PHE A 12 7.16 17.53 -11.12
CA PHE A 12 5.86 16.88 -10.91
C PHE A 12 5.75 15.50 -11.58
N GLY A 13 6.74 15.12 -12.39
CA GLY A 13 6.86 13.81 -13.02
C GLY A 13 7.86 12.90 -12.31
N GLU A 14 8.28 13.23 -11.08
CA GLU A 14 9.13 12.32 -10.30
C GLU A 14 8.28 11.09 -9.96
N ASN A 15 8.65 9.98 -10.61
CA ASN A 15 8.11 8.65 -10.43
C ASN A 15 7.99 8.41 -8.91
N SER A 16 6.80 8.61 -8.34
CA SER A 16 6.63 8.77 -6.90
C SER A 16 6.66 7.44 -6.15
N ALA A 17 6.70 6.32 -6.88
CA ALA A 17 6.79 4.97 -6.32
C ALA A 17 8.02 4.76 -5.39
N PRO A 18 9.28 5.06 -5.78
CA PRO A 18 10.42 5.01 -4.88
C PRO A 18 10.29 5.92 -3.65
N ASN A 19 9.71 7.12 -3.83
CA ASN A 19 9.50 8.06 -2.73
C ASN A 19 8.46 7.57 -1.73
N ILE A 20 7.40 6.90 -2.19
CA ILE A 20 6.36 6.34 -1.30
C ILE A 20 6.97 5.24 -0.42
N HIS A 21 7.80 4.35 -0.95
CA HIS A 21 8.43 3.30 -0.14
C HIS A 21 9.40 3.88 0.89
N ALA A 22 10.25 4.84 0.49
CA ALA A 22 11.17 5.51 1.40
C ALA A 22 10.43 6.30 2.50
N ASN A 23 9.36 7.02 2.13
CA ASN A 23 8.54 7.79 3.06
C ASN A 23 7.76 6.88 4.02
N ALA A 24 7.14 5.81 3.52
CA ALA A 24 6.46 4.81 4.36
C ALA A 24 7.43 4.15 5.34
N LYS A 25 8.66 3.79 4.90
CA LYS A 25 9.69 3.23 5.77
C LYS A 25 10.13 4.21 6.84
N LYS A 26 10.31 5.48 6.48
CA LYS A 26 10.63 6.54 7.45
C LYS A 26 9.49 6.73 8.45
N ALA A 27 8.26 6.84 7.97
CA ALA A 27 7.06 7.01 8.79
C ALA A 27 6.83 5.84 9.75
N ALA A 28 7.00 4.60 9.28
CA ALA A 28 6.95 3.40 10.11
C ALA A 28 8.01 3.44 11.20
N LYS A 29 9.27 3.76 10.84
CA LYS A 29 10.36 3.89 11.81
C LYS A 29 10.09 4.97 12.87
N GLU A 30 9.59 6.14 12.46
CA GLU A 30 9.23 7.23 13.38
C GLU A 30 8.11 6.84 14.36
N ALA A 31 7.21 5.95 13.93
CA ALA A 31 6.14 5.41 14.75
C ALA A 31 6.54 4.17 15.58
N GLY A 32 7.80 3.71 15.49
CA GLY A 32 8.26 2.49 16.14
C GLY A 32 7.70 1.20 15.54
N LEU A 33 7.26 1.25 14.27
CA LEU A 33 6.69 0.13 13.54
C LEU A 33 7.72 -0.53 12.62
N THR A 34 7.64 -1.86 12.51
CA THR A 34 8.30 -2.60 11.46
C THR A 34 7.52 -2.45 10.15
N LEU A 35 8.23 -2.25 9.04
CA LEU A 35 7.67 -2.27 7.69
C LEU A 35 8.58 -3.13 6.82
N GLU A 36 8.04 -4.25 6.35
CA GLU A 36 8.75 -5.20 5.49
C GLU A 36 7.92 -5.45 4.24
N ILE A 37 8.48 -5.11 3.07
CA ILE A 37 7.86 -5.39 1.77
C ILE A 37 8.81 -6.26 0.97
N THR A 38 8.32 -7.43 0.56
CA THR A 38 8.99 -8.38 -0.31
C THR A 38 8.11 -8.66 -1.53
N PRO A 39 8.59 -9.44 -2.53
CA PRO A 39 7.76 -9.80 -3.68
C PRO A 39 6.47 -10.52 -3.28
N ASN A 40 6.48 -11.35 -2.23
CA ASN A 40 5.35 -12.22 -1.86
C ASN A 40 4.78 -11.95 -0.47
N GLU A 41 5.31 -10.98 0.27
CA GLU A 41 4.87 -10.66 1.63
C GLU A 41 4.94 -9.16 1.89
N ALA A 42 3.95 -8.63 2.60
CA ALA A 42 3.93 -7.28 3.12
C ALA A 42 3.53 -7.31 4.60
N ALA A 43 4.40 -6.82 5.48
CA ALA A 43 4.19 -6.78 6.91
C ALA A 43 4.35 -5.35 7.47
N VAL A 44 3.46 -4.98 8.39
CA VAL A 44 3.43 -3.69 9.08
C VAL A 44 3.06 -3.91 10.55
N GLY A 45 4.02 -3.80 11.46
CA GLY A 45 3.80 -4.16 12.86
C GLY A 45 3.30 -5.61 12.98
N ASP A 46 2.15 -5.81 13.64
CA ASP A 46 1.49 -7.11 13.77
C ASP A 46 0.72 -7.58 12.53
N LEU A 47 0.48 -6.69 11.55
CA LEU A 47 -0.22 -7.05 10.32
C LEU A 47 0.74 -7.74 9.36
N ARG A 48 0.36 -8.93 8.86
CA ARG A 48 1.09 -9.65 7.83
C ARG A 48 0.15 -10.08 6.71
N LEU A 49 0.53 -9.78 5.48
CA LEU A 49 -0.18 -10.13 4.24
C LEU A 49 0.76 -10.95 3.36
N ARG A 50 0.27 -12.03 2.76
CA ARG A 50 1.09 -12.90 1.90
C ARG A 50 0.41 -13.14 0.57
N TYR A 51 1.15 -13.05 -0.52
CA TYR A 51 0.70 -13.45 -1.85
C TYR A 51 1.24 -14.85 -2.16
N VAL A 52 0.33 -15.82 -2.22
CA VAL A 52 0.65 -17.22 -2.48
C VAL A 52 -0.44 -17.84 -3.34
N ASP A 53 -0.03 -18.60 -4.36
CA ASP A 53 -0.94 -19.43 -5.16
C ASP A 53 -2.13 -18.62 -5.72
N GLY A 54 -1.85 -17.45 -6.32
CA GLY A 54 -2.86 -16.58 -6.93
C GLY A 54 -3.85 -15.96 -5.94
N ALA A 55 -3.47 -15.82 -4.67
CA ALA A 55 -4.32 -15.25 -3.65
C ALA A 55 -3.51 -14.44 -2.63
N VAL A 56 -4.15 -13.43 -2.04
CA VAL A 56 -3.64 -12.73 -0.86
C VAL A 56 -4.26 -13.33 0.39
N GLU A 57 -3.41 -13.85 1.26
CA GLU A 57 -3.75 -14.27 2.61
C GLU A 57 -3.63 -13.09 3.58
N THR A 58 -4.67 -12.89 4.36
CA THR A 58 -4.78 -11.85 5.39
C THR A 58 -5.29 -12.48 6.68
N PRO A 59 -5.20 -11.78 7.83
CA PRO A 59 -5.83 -12.23 9.07
C PRO A 59 -7.35 -12.44 8.97
N ALA A 60 -8.01 -11.78 8.01
CA ALA A 60 -9.45 -11.87 7.78
C ALA A 60 -9.84 -13.01 6.80
N GLY A 61 -8.87 -13.63 6.14
CA GLY A 61 -9.11 -14.70 5.18
C GLY A 61 -8.23 -14.62 3.93
N ARG A 62 -8.48 -15.53 3.00
CA ARG A 62 -7.79 -15.67 1.71
C ARG A 62 -8.64 -15.07 0.60
N HIS A 63 -8.06 -14.18 -0.20
CA HIS A 63 -8.73 -13.49 -1.30
C HIS A 63 -8.04 -13.81 -2.62
N PRO A 64 -8.74 -14.34 -3.64
CA PRO A 64 -8.16 -14.54 -4.96
C PRO A 64 -7.69 -13.19 -5.51
N ALA A 65 -6.48 -13.17 -6.07
CA ALA A 65 -5.83 -11.95 -6.52
C ALA A 65 -4.90 -12.24 -7.70
N GLU A 66 -4.92 -11.34 -8.68
CA GLU A 66 -3.93 -11.31 -9.74
C GLU A 66 -2.64 -10.62 -9.27
N PRO A 67 -1.49 -10.86 -9.91
CA PRO A 67 -0.22 -10.25 -9.52
C PRO A 67 -0.27 -8.72 -9.48
N TRP A 68 -0.99 -8.10 -10.41
CA TRP A 68 -1.13 -6.65 -10.46
C TRP A 68 -1.96 -6.09 -9.29
N GLN A 69 -2.96 -6.86 -8.82
CA GLN A 69 -3.77 -6.50 -7.64
C GLN A 69 -2.94 -6.55 -6.37
N TRP A 70 -2.01 -7.50 -6.28
CA TRP A 70 -1.05 -7.56 -5.18
C TRP A 70 -0.09 -6.35 -5.17
N GLU A 71 0.46 -5.96 -6.32
CA GLU A 71 1.29 -4.75 -6.42
C GLU A 71 0.49 -3.47 -6.05
N ALA A 72 -0.77 -3.39 -6.48
CA ALA A 72 -1.67 -2.30 -6.12
C ALA A 72 -1.91 -2.26 -4.60
N LEU A 73 -2.19 -3.41 -3.97
CA LEU A 73 -2.39 -3.51 -2.53
C LEU A 73 -1.15 -3.07 -1.74
N LYS A 74 0.05 -3.50 -2.16
CA LYS A 74 1.31 -3.05 -1.53
C LYS A 74 1.47 -1.53 -1.60
N THR A 75 1.17 -0.94 -2.76
CA THR A 75 1.25 0.51 -2.95
C THR A 75 0.26 1.26 -2.04
N LEU A 76 -0.97 0.77 -1.95
CA LEU A 76 -2.00 1.34 -1.08
C LEU A 76 -1.62 1.22 0.41
N LEU A 77 -1.07 0.08 0.82
CA LEU A 77 -0.59 -0.15 2.19
C LEU A 77 0.56 0.80 2.54
N LEU A 78 1.55 0.94 1.65
CA LEU A 78 2.65 1.88 1.83
C LEU A 78 2.15 3.32 1.96
N ASN A 79 1.23 3.73 1.09
CA ASN A 79 0.62 5.05 1.18
C ASN A 79 -0.15 5.23 2.51
N TYR A 80 -0.89 4.22 2.96
CA TYR A 80 -1.58 4.28 4.24
C TYR A 80 -0.61 4.50 5.40
N VAL A 81 0.47 3.72 5.47
CA VAL A 81 1.48 3.83 6.53
C VAL A 81 2.20 5.19 6.49
N ALA A 82 2.53 5.68 5.30
CA ALA A 82 3.16 6.99 5.13
C ALA A 82 2.29 8.14 5.69
N ASN A 83 0.97 8.04 5.54
CA ASN A 83 0.04 9.09 5.98
C ASN A 83 -0.39 8.94 7.45
N PHE A 84 -0.73 7.72 7.87
CA PHE A 84 -1.34 7.47 9.18
C PHE A 84 -0.36 7.03 10.25
N LYS A 85 0.86 6.61 9.87
CA LYS A 85 1.92 6.17 10.77
C LYS A 85 1.49 5.07 11.74
N LYS A 86 0.56 4.21 11.31
CA LYS A 86 0.02 3.07 12.07
C LYS A 86 -0.36 1.93 11.13
N PRO A 87 -0.39 0.67 11.60
CA PRO A 87 -0.96 -0.41 10.81
C PRO A 87 -2.46 -0.16 10.56
N PRO A 88 -2.99 -0.55 9.39
CA PRO A 88 -4.42 -0.43 9.14
C PRO A 88 -5.20 -1.34 10.08
N ASN A 89 -6.26 -0.81 10.68
CA ASN A 89 -7.23 -1.60 11.43
C ASN A 89 -8.07 -2.48 10.47
N PRO A 90 -8.87 -3.44 10.96
CA PRO A 90 -9.63 -4.35 10.10
C PRO A 90 -10.52 -3.65 9.06
N GLU A 91 -11.14 -2.52 9.42
CA GLU A 91 -11.97 -1.73 8.51
C GLU A 91 -11.13 -1.05 7.40
N ALA A 92 -10.01 -0.41 7.77
CA ALA A 92 -9.10 0.18 6.79
C ALA A 92 -8.50 -0.90 5.89
N LEU A 93 -8.15 -2.07 6.43
CA LEU A 93 -7.66 -3.20 5.64
C LEU A 93 -8.71 -3.64 4.62
N ARG A 94 -9.99 -3.75 5.00
CA ARG A 94 -11.08 -4.06 4.08
C ARG A 94 -11.20 -3.03 2.96
N ALA A 95 -11.08 -1.74 3.30
CA ALA A 95 -11.09 -0.67 2.30
C ALA A 95 -9.89 -0.76 1.33
N LEU A 96 -8.69 -1.10 1.82
CA LEU A 96 -7.50 -1.31 1.00
C LEU A 96 -7.66 -2.51 0.06
N LEU A 97 -8.19 -3.63 0.56
CA LEU A 97 -8.48 -4.83 -0.24
C LEU A 97 -9.52 -4.53 -1.33
N PHE A 98 -10.57 -3.78 -1.00
CA PHE A 98 -11.57 -3.32 -1.96
C PHE A 98 -10.96 -2.40 -3.03
N ALA A 99 -10.17 -1.40 -2.63
CA ALA A 99 -9.51 -0.48 -3.54
C ALA A 99 -8.50 -1.16 -4.48
N ALA A 100 -7.87 -2.25 -4.01
CA ALA A 100 -7.00 -3.10 -4.84
C ALA A 100 -7.77 -4.11 -5.71
N GLY A 101 -9.11 -4.18 -5.58
CA GLY A 101 -9.97 -5.07 -6.36
C GLY A 101 -10.03 -6.52 -5.86
N LEU A 102 -9.53 -6.82 -4.66
CA LEU A 102 -9.50 -8.17 -4.08
C LEU A 102 -10.82 -8.59 -3.42
N THR A 103 -11.69 -7.64 -3.16
CA THR A 103 -13.03 -7.91 -2.60
C THR A 103 -14.06 -7.19 -3.45
N HIS A 104 -15.07 -7.92 -3.89
CA HIS A 104 -16.26 -7.32 -4.48
C HIS A 104 -17.17 -6.82 -3.35
N PRO A 105 -17.94 -5.73 -3.58
CA PRO A 105 -18.99 -5.40 -2.64
C PRO A 105 -19.95 -6.60 -2.65
N GLN A 106 -20.16 -7.22 -1.47
CA GLN A 106 -21.26 -8.16 -1.34
C GLN A 106 -22.52 -7.32 -1.50
N THR A 107 -23.12 -7.35 -2.69
CA THR A 107 -24.47 -6.85 -2.90
C THR A 107 -25.39 -7.58 -1.92
N PRO A 108 -26.20 -6.85 -1.13
CA PRO A 108 -27.16 -7.44 -0.22
C PRO A 108 -28.20 -8.31 -0.94
#